data_AF-A0A098M631-F1
#
_entry.id   AF-A0A098M631-F1
#
_cell.length_a   1.000
_cell.length_b   1.000
_cell.length_c   1.000
_cell.angle_alpha   90.00
_cell.angle_beta   90.00
_cell.angle_gamma   90.00
#
_symmetry.space_group_name_H-M   'P 1'
#
loop_
_entity.id
_entity.type
_entity.pdbx_description
1 polymer ?
#
loop_
_entity_poly.entity_id
_entity_poly.type
_entity_poly.pdbx_seq_one_letter_code
_entity_poly.pdbx_strand_id
1 'polypeptide(L)'
;MRTTLFSREITYGKKDAAELEEASVKVQLIYDKALHMLHSHLPDFLWDAWIGVPYEIISSLYKGDNDSGTVFQKWIQGPSGWKCIGCERHCLESNDFHQDHDKLLSQRAYKFHNGRRQSMLLQATIWSIFEKTLLFHPFLGGETLFDGEELETIAAYFVPTYISDVRFRELSKPFKEYDGSNIQVYQEWISAPHLVLQWEGGLTEGRWMTGVYVNQAQFSGLGPYLKDSEGKRTYMEAFVQ
;
A
#
# COMPACT_ATOMS: atom_id res chain seq x y z
N MET A 1 24.06 6.83 -13.75
CA MET A 1 23.88 6.09 -15.01
C MET A 1 22.54 5.36 -14.90
N ARG A 2 21.56 5.61 -15.77
CA ARG A 2 20.28 4.87 -15.77
C ARG A 2 20.49 3.61 -16.63
N THR A 3 20.39 2.44 -16.03
CA THR A 3 20.44 1.18 -16.78
C THR A 3 19.04 0.91 -17.29
N THR A 4 18.84 1.02 -18.60
CA THR A 4 17.60 0.63 -19.27
C THR A 4 17.74 -0.82 -19.71
N LEU A 5 16.86 -1.69 -19.23
CA LEU A 5 16.82 -3.08 -19.68
C LEU A 5 15.75 -3.23 -20.76
N PHE A 6 16.10 -3.88 -21.88
CA PHE A 6 15.14 -4.31 -22.88
C PHE A 6 14.62 -5.69 -22.51
N SER A 7 13.30 -5.83 -22.36
CA SER A 7 12.67 -7.12 -22.14
C SER A 7 11.49 -7.36 -23.07
N ARG A 8 11.21 -8.64 -23.33
CA ARG A 8 9.97 -9.10 -23.97
C ARG A 8 8.89 -9.45 -22.94
N GLU A 9 9.30 -9.91 -21.76
CA GLU A 9 8.42 -10.38 -20.68
C GLU A 9 9.01 -10.00 -19.31
N ILE A 10 8.18 -9.91 -18.27
CA ILE A 10 8.66 -9.72 -16.90
C ILE A 10 8.64 -11.08 -16.20
N THR A 11 9.83 -11.56 -15.84
CA THR A 11 10.03 -12.86 -15.19
C THR A 11 10.46 -12.67 -13.74
N TYR A 12 9.88 -13.48 -12.86
CA TYR A 12 10.27 -13.60 -11.46
C TYR A 12 11.00 -14.92 -11.27
N GLY A 13 12.16 -14.89 -10.61
CA GLY A 13 12.75 -16.14 -10.13
C GLY A 13 11.88 -16.74 -9.02
N LYS A 14 11.85 -18.07 -8.92
CA LYS A 14 11.12 -18.78 -7.84
C LYS A 14 11.35 -18.23 -6.43
N LYS A 15 12.57 -17.78 -6.12
CA LYS A 15 12.90 -17.20 -4.82
C LYS A 15 12.22 -15.85 -4.60
N ASP A 16 12.24 -14.97 -5.60
CA ASP A 16 11.57 -13.65 -5.52
C ASP A 16 10.05 -13.81 -5.42
N ALA A 17 9.48 -14.75 -6.17
CA ALA A 17 8.05 -15.03 -6.11
C ALA A 17 7.64 -15.56 -4.71
N ALA A 18 8.41 -16.49 -4.15
CA ALA A 18 8.16 -17.03 -2.81
C ALA A 18 8.34 -15.97 -1.71
N GLU A 19 9.36 -15.10 -1.81
CA GLU A 19 9.53 -13.98 -0.87
C GLU A 19 8.34 -13.02 -0.93
N LEU A 20 7.89 -12.62 -2.13
CA LEU A 20 6.73 -11.75 -2.29
C LEU A 20 5.44 -12.38 -1.76
N GLU A 21 5.25 -13.68 -1.97
CA GLU A 21 4.12 -14.44 -1.44
C GLU A 21 4.09 -14.36 0.09
N GLU A 22 5.18 -14.74 0.77
CA GLU A 22 5.26 -14.73 2.23
C GLU A 22 5.20 -13.30 2.80
N ALA A 23 6.02 -12.39 2.26
CA ALA A 23 6.13 -11.03 2.75
C ALA A 23 4.83 -10.26 2.59
N SER A 24 4.09 -10.47 1.50
CA SER A 24 2.81 -9.77 1.27
C SER A 24 1.75 -10.12 2.31
N VAL A 25 1.70 -11.37 2.76
CA VAL A 25 0.79 -11.80 3.83
C VAL A 25 1.18 -11.16 5.16
N LYS A 26 2.46 -11.20 5.54
CA LYS A 26 2.96 -10.58 6.77
C LYS A 26 2.71 -9.07 6.79
N VAL A 27 3.02 -8.39 5.69
CA VAL A 27 2.72 -6.97 5.51
C VAL A 27 1.22 -6.70 5.64
N GLN A 28 0.36 -7.55 5.06
CA GLN A 28 -1.09 -7.38 5.16
C GLN A 28 -1.57 -7.43 6.61
N LEU A 29 -1.08 -8.39 7.39
CA LEU A 29 -1.45 -8.55 8.80
C LEU A 29 -1.06 -7.32 9.64
N ILE A 30 0.10 -6.71 9.37
CA ILE A 30 0.53 -5.46 10.02
C ILE A 30 -0.40 -4.30 9.67
N TYR A 31 -0.77 -4.15 8.40
CA TYR A 31 -1.75 -3.13 7.97
C TYR A 31 -3.09 -3.31 8.67
N ASP A 32 -3.55 -4.56 8.81
CA ASP A 32 -4.84 -4.89 9.40
C ASP A 32 -4.82 -4.64 10.91
N LYS A 33 -3.73 -5.01 11.59
CA LYS A 33 -3.51 -4.73 13.01
C LYS A 33 -3.47 -3.23 13.30
N ALA A 34 -2.72 -2.47 12.50
CA ALA A 34 -2.63 -1.02 12.65
C ALA A 34 -3.97 -0.34 12.42
N LEU A 35 -4.73 -0.78 11.41
CA LEU A 35 -6.06 -0.23 11.20
C LEU A 35 -7.03 -0.60 12.31
N HIS A 36 -7.01 -1.86 12.77
CA HIS A 36 -7.86 -2.28 13.88
C HIS A 36 -7.60 -1.44 15.13
N MET A 37 -6.32 -1.18 15.44
CA MET A 37 -5.93 -0.26 16.52
C MET A 37 -6.51 1.14 16.30
N LEU A 38 -6.31 1.71 15.10
CA LEU A 38 -6.84 3.05 14.80
C LEU A 38 -8.36 3.11 14.93
N HIS A 39 -9.07 2.09 14.45
CA HIS A 39 -10.52 2.04 14.56
C HIS A 39 -10.97 1.97 16.01
N SER A 40 -10.33 1.14 16.84
CA SER A 40 -10.70 0.98 18.24
C SER A 40 -10.45 2.22 19.11
N HIS A 41 -9.66 3.19 18.63
CA HIS A 41 -9.22 4.33 19.43
C HIS A 41 -9.45 5.71 18.79
N LEU A 42 -9.65 5.82 17.48
CA LEU A 42 -9.95 7.09 16.82
C LEU A 42 -11.45 7.39 16.88
N PRO A 43 -11.83 8.60 17.32
CA PRO A 43 -13.19 9.10 17.15
C PRO A 43 -13.62 9.16 15.67
N ASP A 44 -14.90 8.89 15.39
CA ASP A 44 -15.49 8.85 14.04
C ASP A 44 -15.21 10.13 13.23
N PHE A 45 -15.33 11.31 13.85
CA PHE A 45 -15.08 12.59 13.15
C PHE A 45 -13.62 12.74 12.68
N LEU A 46 -12.67 12.12 13.37
CA LEU A 46 -11.27 12.10 12.93
C LEU A 46 -11.07 11.07 11.83
N TRP A 47 -11.78 9.94 11.87
CA TRP A 47 -11.68 8.89 10.87
C TRP A 47 -11.90 9.40 9.44
N ASP A 48 -13.01 10.10 9.22
CA ASP A 48 -13.36 10.65 7.91
C ASP A 48 -12.35 11.70 7.45
N ALA A 49 -11.92 12.55 8.37
CA ALA A 49 -10.93 13.59 8.12
C ALA A 49 -9.55 13.00 7.78
N TRP A 50 -9.20 11.85 8.34
CA TRP A 50 -7.91 11.17 8.16
C TRP A 50 -7.93 10.26 6.94
N ILE A 51 -8.73 9.19 6.97
CA ILE A 51 -8.69 8.09 5.99
C ILE A 51 -9.42 8.48 4.69
N GLY A 52 -10.44 9.35 4.78
CA GLY A 52 -11.17 9.87 3.62
C GLY A 52 -12.19 8.89 3.02
N VAL A 53 -12.50 7.81 3.72
CA VAL A 53 -13.54 6.84 3.38
C VAL A 53 -14.35 6.56 4.66
N PRO A 54 -15.69 6.56 4.60
CA PRO A 54 -16.54 6.26 5.75
C PRO A 54 -16.17 4.94 6.44
N TYR A 55 -16.28 4.91 7.77
CA TYR A 55 -15.91 3.74 8.56
C TYR A 55 -16.73 2.50 8.20
N GLU A 56 -18.04 2.62 7.99
CA GLU A 56 -18.94 1.50 7.69
C GLU A 56 -18.49 0.75 6.44
N ILE A 57 -18.04 1.52 5.43
CA ILE A 57 -17.55 1.00 4.15
C ILE A 57 -16.21 0.31 4.33
N ILE A 58 -15.29 0.96 5.05
CA ILE A 58 -14.00 0.35 5.36
C ILE A 58 -14.21 -0.92 6.16
N SER A 59 -14.93 -0.87 7.29
CA SER A 59 -15.14 -1.97 8.23
C SER A 59 -15.74 -3.23 7.59
N SER A 60 -16.64 -3.07 6.62
CA SER A 60 -17.21 -4.18 5.85
C SER A 60 -16.14 -4.99 5.09
N LEU A 61 -15.03 -4.34 4.71
CA LEU A 61 -13.88 -4.98 4.06
C LEU A 61 -12.92 -5.65 5.05
N TYR A 62 -13.03 -5.37 6.35
CA TYR A 62 -12.18 -5.97 7.39
C TYR A 62 -12.89 -7.08 8.16
N LYS A 63 -14.21 -6.99 8.34
CA LYS A 63 -15.00 -8.04 9.02
C LYS A 63 -15.18 -9.30 8.18
N GLY A 64 -14.75 -9.29 6.90
CA GLY A 64 -14.94 -10.43 6.00
C GLY A 64 -16.41 -10.61 5.57
N ASP A 65 -17.30 -9.68 5.92
CA ASP A 65 -18.72 -9.74 5.53
C ASP A 65 -18.92 -9.51 4.02
N ASN A 66 -17.89 -9.03 3.31
CA ASN A 66 -17.83 -8.96 1.86
C ASN A 66 -16.65 -9.78 1.32
N ASP A 67 -16.96 -10.87 0.63
CA ASP A 67 -16.04 -11.83 -0.01
C ASP A 67 -15.20 -11.23 -1.18
N SER A 68 -15.21 -9.90 -1.35
CA SER A 68 -14.72 -9.17 -2.52
C SER A 68 -13.58 -8.17 -2.27
N GLY A 69 -13.15 -8.02 -1.01
CA GLY A 69 -12.13 -7.03 -0.63
C GLY A 69 -10.69 -7.42 -1.03
N THR A 70 -10.36 -7.38 -2.33
CA THR A 70 -8.98 -7.59 -2.78
C THR A 70 -8.11 -6.38 -2.45
N VAL A 71 -6.97 -6.65 -1.82
CA VAL A 71 -5.95 -5.67 -1.49
C VAL A 71 -4.87 -5.67 -2.57
N PHE A 72 -4.51 -4.48 -3.07
CA PHE A 72 -3.45 -4.30 -4.04
C PHE A 72 -2.22 -3.67 -3.37
N GLN A 73 -1.19 -4.47 -3.13
CA GLN A 73 0.08 -3.99 -2.59
C GLN A 73 1.03 -3.61 -3.73
N LYS A 74 1.75 -2.51 -3.55
CA LYS A 74 2.74 -1.99 -4.50
C LYS A 74 4.14 -2.26 -3.97
N TRP A 75 4.90 -3.02 -4.73
CA TRP A 75 6.24 -3.45 -4.38
C TRP A 75 7.27 -2.95 -5.40
N ILE A 76 8.46 -2.63 -4.91
CA ILE A 76 9.64 -2.32 -5.73
C ILE A 76 10.77 -3.26 -5.29
N GLN A 77 11.44 -3.89 -6.26
CA GLN A 77 12.73 -4.53 -6.03
C GLN A 77 13.82 -3.45 -6.05
N GLY A 78 14.20 -2.97 -4.88
CA GLY A 78 15.25 -1.97 -4.71
C GLY A 78 16.63 -2.60 -4.49
N PRO A 79 17.70 -1.79 -4.38
CA PRO A 79 19.04 -2.28 -4.07
C PRO A 79 19.15 -3.03 -2.73
N SER A 80 18.24 -2.75 -1.80
CA SER A 80 18.17 -3.38 -0.47
C SER A 80 17.11 -4.50 -0.40
N GLY A 81 16.71 -5.07 -1.53
CA GLY A 81 15.64 -6.08 -1.61
C GLY A 81 14.25 -5.49 -1.86
N TRP A 82 13.23 -6.32 -1.66
CA TRP A 82 11.83 -5.95 -1.90
C TRP A 82 11.33 -4.94 -0.85
N LYS A 83 10.63 -3.92 -1.32
CA LYS A 83 10.00 -2.90 -0.47
C LYS A 83 8.55 -2.68 -0.84
N CYS A 84 7.67 -2.77 0.14
CA CYS A 84 6.26 -2.39 0.02
C CYS A 84 6.13 -0.88 0.19
N ILE A 85 5.70 -0.22 -0.88
CA ILE A 85 5.53 1.24 -0.93
C ILE A 85 4.08 1.68 -0.76
N GLY A 86 3.16 0.73 -0.55
CA GLY A 86 1.76 1.03 -0.25
C GLY A 86 0.83 -0.15 -0.48
N CYS A 87 -0.09 -0.33 0.44
CA CYS A 87 -1.21 -1.27 0.42
C CYS A 87 -2.52 -0.54 0.07
N GLU A 88 -2.99 -0.61 -1.19
CA GLU A 88 -4.23 0.03 -1.67
C GLU A 88 -5.42 -0.92 -1.50
N ARG A 89 -6.44 -0.52 -0.73
CA ARG A 89 -7.72 -1.21 -0.68
C ARG A 89 -8.75 -0.48 -1.54
N HIS A 90 -9.20 -1.13 -2.58
CA HIS A 90 -10.22 -0.58 -3.47
C HIS A 90 -11.60 -0.84 -2.87
N CYS A 91 -12.44 0.20 -2.80
CA CYS A 91 -13.81 0.03 -2.34
C CYS A 91 -14.80 0.88 -3.14
N LEU A 92 -16.02 0.37 -3.24
CA LEU A 92 -17.15 1.04 -3.86
C LEU A 92 -18.12 1.47 -2.75
N GLU A 93 -18.31 2.77 -2.63
CA GLU A 93 -19.34 3.37 -1.80
C GLU A 93 -20.62 3.48 -2.63
N SER A 94 -21.70 2.82 -2.18
CA SER A 94 -23.04 3.04 -2.74
C SER A 94 -23.75 4.16 -1.98
N ASN A 95 -24.53 4.98 -2.68
CA ASN A 95 -25.35 6.01 -2.02
C ASN A 95 -26.54 5.43 -1.20
N ASP A 96 -26.73 4.12 -1.19
CA ASP A 96 -27.83 3.44 -0.50
C ASP A 96 -27.65 3.41 1.04
N PHE A 97 -26.44 3.68 1.55
CA PHE A 97 -26.14 3.67 2.99
C PHE A 97 -26.82 4.80 3.79
N HIS A 98 -27.44 5.79 3.13
CA HIS A 98 -28.06 6.95 3.79
C HIS A 98 -29.50 7.27 3.37
N GLN A 99 -30.24 6.38 2.70
CA GLN A 99 -31.63 6.67 2.32
C GLN A 99 -32.67 6.01 3.24
N ASP A 100 -33.39 6.88 3.96
CA ASP A 100 -34.76 6.67 4.38
C ASP A 100 -35.59 6.05 3.24
N HIS A 101 -36.46 5.12 3.60
CA HIS A 101 -37.15 4.14 2.74
C HIS A 101 -38.03 4.67 1.59
N ASP A 102 -38.00 5.96 1.25
CA ASP A 102 -39.12 6.62 0.56
C ASP A 102 -38.82 7.27 -0.80
N LYS A 103 -37.69 6.97 -1.47
CA LYS A 103 -37.46 7.41 -2.86
C LYS A 103 -36.95 6.32 -3.79
N LEU A 104 -37.89 5.49 -4.22
CA LEU A 104 -37.78 4.70 -5.45
C LEU A 104 -37.50 5.64 -6.63
N LEU A 105 -36.41 5.38 -7.37
CA LEU A 105 -35.96 6.06 -8.61
C LEU A 105 -34.90 7.17 -8.47
N SER A 106 -33.97 7.09 -7.51
CA SER A 106 -32.69 7.81 -7.64
C SER A 106 -31.64 6.93 -8.34
N GLN A 107 -30.94 7.49 -9.34
CA GLN A 107 -29.86 6.81 -10.05
C GLN A 107 -28.82 6.33 -9.03
N ARG A 108 -28.56 5.02 -8.97
CA ARG A 108 -27.49 4.45 -8.15
C ARG A 108 -26.16 5.07 -8.58
N ALA A 109 -25.67 6.03 -7.79
CA ALA A 109 -24.34 6.58 -7.94
C ALA A 109 -23.41 5.80 -7.01
N TYR A 110 -22.29 5.35 -7.57
CA TYR A 110 -21.22 4.71 -6.84
C TYR A 110 -20.00 5.63 -6.83
N LYS A 111 -19.36 5.75 -5.67
CA LYS A 111 -18.08 6.45 -5.54
C LYS A 111 -16.97 5.40 -5.37
N PHE A 112 -16.05 5.39 -6.33
CA PHE A 112 -14.88 4.51 -6.28
C PHE A 112 -13.75 5.15 -5.48
N HIS A 113 -13.29 4.42 -4.47
CA HIS A 113 -12.14 4.79 -3.66
C HIS A 113 -10.95 3.92 -4.05
N ASN A 114 -9.89 4.54 -4.55
CA ASN A 114 -8.68 3.84 -4.99
C ASN A 114 -7.72 3.44 -3.84
N GLY A 115 -8.09 3.72 -2.59
CA GLY A 115 -7.29 3.35 -1.41
C GLY A 115 -5.95 4.06 -1.24
N ARG A 116 -5.52 4.94 -2.17
CA ARG A 116 -4.17 5.54 -2.14
C ARG A 116 -3.93 6.36 -0.87
N ARG A 117 -4.92 7.17 -0.46
CA ARG A 117 -4.81 8.01 0.74
C ARG A 117 -4.71 7.17 2.00
N GLN A 118 -5.64 6.23 2.17
CA GLN A 118 -5.68 5.26 3.26
C GLN A 118 -4.36 4.49 3.37
N SER A 119 -3.86 3.98 2.25
CA SER A 119 -2.58 3.30 2.11
C SER A 119 -1.41 4.09 2.70
N MET A 120 -1.27 5.37 2.32
CA MET A 120 -0.14 6.21 2.71
C MET A 120 -0.20 6.63 4.18
N LEU A 121 -1.39 6.96 4.68
CA LEU A 121 -1.56 7.34 6.08
C LEU A 121 -1.33 6.16 7.02
N LEU A 122 -1.83 4.97 6.67
CA LEU A 122 -1.54 3.77 7.43
C LEU A 122 -0.05 3.45 7.40
N GLN A 123 0.61 3.58 6.25
CA GLN A 123 2.04 3.36 6.16
C GLN A 123 2.84 4.33 7.04
N ALA A 124 2.47 5.62 7.04
CA ALA A 124 3.08 6.63 7.91
C ALA A 124 2.86 6.34 9.40
N THR A 125 1.67 5.83 9.75
CA THR A 125 1.31 5.44 11.11
C THR A 125 2.13 4.25 11.58
N ILE A 126 2.18 3.18 10.77
CA ILE A 126 2.95 1.96 11.06
C ILE A 126 4.43 2.32 11.25
N TRP A 127 5.00 3.11 10.34
CA TRP A 127 6.39 3.53 10.44
C TRP A 127 6.66 4.36 11.70
N SER A 128 5.77 5.31 12.01
CA SER A 128 5.90 6.15 13.21
C SER A 128 5.84 5.33 14.50
N ILE A 129 4.97 4.30 14.56
CA ILE A 129 4.88 3.42 15.72
C ILE A 129 6.14 2.56 15.81
N PHE A 130 6.59 1.97 14.71
CA PHE A 130 7.84 1.19 14.65
C PHE A 130 9.03 1.98 15.20
N GLU A 131 9.29 3.18 14.69
CA GLU A 131 10.44 3.98 15.15
C GLU A 131 10.35 4.38 16.62
N LYS A 132 9.15 4.74 17.10
CA LYS A 132 8.93 5.08 18.51
C LYS A 132 9.07 3.86 19.41
N THR A 133 8.61 2.70 18.95
CA THR A 133 8.80 1.43 19.66
C THR A 133 10.28 1.14 19.84
N LEU A 134 11.09 1.28 18.79
CA LEU A 134 12.54 1.09 18.89
C LEU A 134 13.21 2.14 19.79
N LEU A 135 12.82 3.41 19.66
CA LEU A 135 13.40 4.51 20.45
C LEU A 135 13.11 4.38 21.94
N PHE A 136 11.90 3.95 22.29
CA PHE A 136 11.41 3.91 23.67
C PHE A 136 11.35 2.49 24.27
N HIS A 137 11.88 1.47 23.59
CA HIS A 137 11.78 0.07 24.01
C HIS A 137 12.04 -0.18 25.52
N PRO A 138 13.06 0.42 26.17
CA PRO A 138 13.29 0.21 27.61
C PRO A 138 12.17 0.75 28.53
N PHE A 139 11.32 1.64 28.02
CA PHE A 139 10.31 2.37 28.79
C PHE A 139 8.87 1.95 28.48
N LEU A 140 8.62 1.22 27.39
CA LEU A 140 7.27 0.87 26.94
C LEU A 140 6.63 -0.28 27.71
N GLY A 141 7.38 -0.99 28.56
CA GLY A 141 6.84 -1.99 29.47
C GLY A 141 6.12 -3.14 28.75
N GLY A 142 6.85 -4.01 28.05
CA GLY A 142 6.40 -5.34 27.58
C GLY A 142 5.27 -5.41 26.53
N GLU A 143 4.32 -4.48 26.52
CA GLU A 143 3.13 -4.50 25.66
C GLU A 143 3.26 -3.44 24.56
N THR A 144 3.86 -3.81 23.44
CA THR A 144 3.94 -2.96 22.23
C THR A 144 2.89 -3.40 21.21
N LEU A 145 2.44 -2.48 20.35
CA LEU A 145 1.48 -2.83 19.28
C LEU A 145 2.06 -3.90 18.35
N PHE A 146 3.34 -3.78 18.01
CA PHE A 146 4.04 -4.74 17.17
C PHE A 146 4.99 -5.60 18.01
N ASP A 147 4.97 -6.91 17.79
CA ASP A 147 5.91 -7.86 18.39
C ASP A 147 7.24 -7.90 17.62
N GLY A 148 8.18 -8.75 18.07
CA GLY A 148 9.51 -8.84 17.46
C GLY A 148 9.50 -9.22 15.98
N GLU A 149 8.69 -10.20 15.58
CA GLU A 149 8.60 -10.64 14.18
C GLU A 149 7.96 -9.57 13.29
N GLU A 150 6.94 -8.89 13.82
CA GLU A 150 6.30 -7.77 13.12
C GLU A 150 7.26 -6.59 12.96
N LEU A 151 8.06 -6.24 13.99
CA LEU A 151 9.07 -5.20 13.90
C LEU A 151 10.16 -5.54 12.86
N GLU A 152 10.61 -6.79 12.81
CA GLU A 152 11.53 -7.27 11.77
C GLU A 152 10.92 -7.17 10.37
N THR A 153 9.65 -7.55 10.22
CA THR A 153 8.91 -7.42 8.97
C THR A 153 8.78 -5.96 8.53
N ILE A 154 8.49 -5.04 9.46
CA ILE A 154 8.42 -3.60 9.18
C ILE A 154 9.79 -3.09 8.71
N ALA A 155 10.86 -3.42 9.42
CA ALA A 155 12.22 -3.03 9.03
C ALA A 155 12.62 -3.56 7.65
N ALA A 156 12.25 -4.82 7.36
CA ALA A 156 12.59 -5.51 6.13
C ALA A 156 11.84 -4.94 4.91
N TYR A 157 10.53 -4.68 5.03
CA TYR A 157 9.70 -4.43 3.84
C TYR A 157 9.08 -3.04 3.77
N PHE A 158 8.84 -2.36 4.89
CA PHE A 158 8.25 -1.03 4.84
C PHE A 158 9.27 0.03 4.45
N VAL A 159 8.79 1.04 3.75
CA VAL A 159 9.57 2.23 3.41
C VAL A 159 9.31 3.33 4.44
N PRO A 160 10.36 4.05 4.90
CA PRO A 160 10.20 5.21 5.77
C PRO A 160 9.17 6.18 5.21
N THR A 161 8.15 6.46 6.01
CA THR A 161 6.99 7.27 5.60
C THR A 161 6.57 8.14 6.76
N TYR A 162 6.40 9.44 6.52
CA TYR A 162 6.13 10.45 7.54
C TYR A 162 5.07 11.44 7.07
N ILE A 163 4.44 12.13 8.02
CA ILE A 163 3.53 13.25 7.74
C ILE A 163 4.25 14.60 7.63
N SER A 164 5.59 14.61 7.77
CA SER A 164 6.45 15.78 7.64
C SER A 164 7.74 15.38 6.94
N ASP A 165 8.29 16.27 6.12
CA ASP A 165 9.51 16.03 5.35
C ASP A 165 10.80 16.38 6.12
N VAL A 166 10.68 16.94 7.32
CA VAL A 166 11.81 17.37 8.17
C VAL A 166 12.86 16.27 8.29
N ARG A 167 12.43 15.04 8.58
CA ARG A 167 13.35 13.90 8.76
C ARG A 167 14.13 13.57 7.50
N PHE A 168 13.51 13.68 6.32
CA PHE A 168 14.21 13.44 5.06
C PHE A 168 15.20 14.55 4.73
N ARG A 169 14.83 15.81 5.01
CA ARG A 169 15.72 16.96 4.83
C ARG A 169 16.96 16.87 5.73
N GLU A 170 16.77 16.54 7.01
CA GLU A 170 17.88 16.33 7.97
C GLU A 170 18.84 15.24 7.50
N LEU A 171 18.31 14.13 6.97
CA LEU A 171 19.10 13.00 6.50
C LEU A 171 19.60 13.15 5.06
N SER A 172 19.29 14.26 4.38
CA SER A 172 19.57 14.48 2.95
C SER A 172 19.12 13.31 2.07
N LYS A 173 17.98 12.70 2.41
CA LYS A 173 17.41 11.55 1.69
C LYS A 173 16.40 12.01 0.63
N PRO A 174 16.41 11.45 -0.58
CA PRO A 174 15.38 11.72 -1.57
C PRO A 174 14.05 11.14 -1.10
N PHE A 175 12.97 11.88 -1.33
CA PHE A 175 11.62 11.47 -0.95
C PHE A 175 10.61 11.87 -2.01
N LYS A 176 9.43 11.26 -1.93
CA LYS A 176 8.27 11.59 -2.73
C LYS A 176 7.18 12.15 -1.85
N GLU A 177 6.59 13.26 -2.29
CA GLU A 177 5.42 13.87 -1.69
C GLU A 177 4.13 13.27 -2.26
N TYR A 178 3.15 13.09 -1.38
CA TYR A 178 1.80 12.65 -1.69
C TYR A 178 0.84 13.71 -1.16
N ASP A 179 0.33 14.54 -2.07
CA ASP A 179 -0.66 15.55 -1.75
C ASP A 179 -2.01 14.89 -1.44
N GLY A 180 -2.47 15.06 -0.20
CA GLY A 180 -3.83 14.77 0.23
C GLY A 180 -4.56 16.08 0.53
N SER A 181 -5.88 16.11 0.39
CA SER A 181 -6.70 17.31 0.61
C SER A 181 -6.54 17.93 2.01
N ASN A 182 -6.10 17.15 3.02
CA ASN A 182 -5.95 17.61 4.40
C ASN A 182 -4.60 17.24 5.06
N ILE A 183 -3.89 16.22 4.54
CA ILE A 183 -2.68 15.69 5.17
C ILE A 183 -1.68 15.33 4.08
N GLN A 184 -0.49 15.91 4.19
CA GLN A 184 0.65 15.57 3.34
C GLN A 184 1.34 14.32 3.90
N VAL A 185 1.75 13.43 3.00
CA VAL A 185 2.57 12.27 3.35
C VAL A 185 3.82 12.28 2.49
N TYR A 186 4.95 12.03 3.12
CA TYR A 186 6.27 11.97 2.51
C TYR A 186 6.81 10.55 2.70
N GLN A 187 7.30 9.93 1.63
CA GLN A 187 7.86 8.58 1.66
C GLN A 187 9.26 8.58 1.03
N GLU A 188 10.19 7.82 1.60
CA GLU A 188 11.54 7.68 1.05
C GLU A 188 11.46 7.20 -0.40
N TRP A 189 12.28 7.79 -1.26
CA TRP A 189 12.33 7.40 -2.66
C TRP A 189 13.09 6.10 -2.82
N ILE A 190 12.39 5.04 -3.21
CA ILE A 190 13.01 3.78 -3.63
C ILE A 190 13.21 3.78 -5.14
N SER A 191 14.44 3.50 -5.57
CA SER A 191 14.77 3.37 -6.99
C SER A 191 14.16 2.07 -7.53
N ALA A 192 13.28 2.20 -8.52
CA ALA A 192 12.75 1.09 -9.29
C ALA A 192 13.58 0.87 -10.58
N PRO A 193 13.72 -0.38 -11.06
CA PRO A 193 14.36 -0.66 -12.35
C PRO A 193 13.63 0.06 -13.49
N HIS A 194 14.39 0.58 -14.46
CA HIS A 194 13.83 1.23 -15.64
C HIS A 194 13.88 0.25 -16.81
N LEU A 195 12.72 -0.04 -17.40
CA LEU A 195 12.57 -1.02 -18.46
C LEU A 195 11.99 -0.39 -19.73
N VAL A 196 12.40 -0.92 -20.87
CA VAL A 196 11.71 -0.78 -22.14
C VAL A 196 11.18 -2.15 -22.54
N LEU A 197 9.87 -2.25 -22.63
CA LEU A 197 9.17 -3.45 -23.03
C LEU A 197 8.73 -3.35 -24.48
N GLN A 198 9.01 -4.39 -25.25
CA GLN A 198 8.45 -4.56 -26.59
C GLN A 198 7.34 -5.61 -26.58
N TRP A 199 6.16 -5.25 -27.08
CA TRP A 199 4.99 -6.12 -27.22
C TRP A 199 4.28 -5.85 -28.55
N GLU A 200 3.25 -6.63 -28.90
CA GLU A 200 2.55 -6.50 -30.19
C GLU A 200 1.99 -5.09 -30.43
N GLY A 201 1.62 -4.38 -29.37
CA GLY A 201 1.14 -2.99 -29.41
C GLY A 201 2.23 -1.92 -29.46
N GLY A 202 3.52 -2.28 -29.51
CA GLY A 202 4.64 -1.36 -29.66
C GLY A 202 5.66 -1.39 -28.51
N LEU A 203 6.32 -0.26 -28.29
CA LEU A 203 7.30 -0.08 -27.21
C LEU A 203 6.66 0.67 -26.04
N THR A 204 6.95 0.24 -24.81
CA THR A 204 6.53 0.90 -23.58
C THR A 204 7.72 1.06 -22.65
N GLU A 205 8.01 2.31 -22.28
CA GLU A 205 9.11 2.65 -21.38
C GLU A 205 8.55 3.06 -20.01
N GLY A 206 9.15 2.57 -18.94
CA GLY A 206 8.74 2.97 -17.60
C GLY A 206 9.51 2.28 -16.49
N ARG A 207 9.15 2.65 -15.27
CA ARG A 207 9.66 2.00 -14.06
C ARG A 207 8.89 0.72 -13.80
N TRP A 208 9.61 -0.36 -13.60
CA TRP A 208 9.03 -1.64 -13.23
C TRP A 208 8.62 -1.64 -11.76
N MET A 209 7.36 -1.99 -11.55
CA MET A 209 6.73 -2.15 -10.27
C MET A 209 6.07 -3.53 -10.21
N THR A 210 5.96 -4.08 -9.01
CA THR A 210 5.24 -5.34 -8.80
C THR A 210 3.99 -5.07 -7.98
N GLY A 211 2.82 -5.29 -8.59
CA GLY A 211 1.58 -5.44 -7.84
C GLY A 211 1.54 -6.81 -7.19
N VAL A 212 1.13 -6.89 -5.93
CA VAL A 212 0.80 -8.15 -5.26
C VAL A 212 -0.63 -8.07 -4.79
N TYR A 213 -1.45 -9.02 -5.20
CA TYR A 213 -2.85 -9.12 -4.80
C TYR A 213 -2.95 -10.01 -3.56
N VAL A 214 -3.62 -9.52 -2.53
CA VAL A 214 -3.88 -10.25 -1.29
C VAL A 214 -5.37 -10.23 -1.01
N ASN A 215 -5.96 -11.37 -0.69
CA ASN A 215 -7.36 -11.52 -0.33
C ASN A 215 -7.47 -12.32 0.97
N GLN A 216 -8.23 -11.83 1.96
CA GLN A 216 -8.39 -12.49 3.27
C GLN A 216 -7.06 -12.92 3.92
N ALA A 217 -6.04 -12.04 3.87
CA ALA A 217 -4.68 -12.32 4.33
C ALA A 217 -4.02 -13.55 3.65
N GLN A 218 -4.44 -13.87 2.42
CA GLN A 218 -3.83 -14.89 1.58
C GLN A 218 -3.33 -14.27 0.28
N PHE A 219 -2.16 -14.72 -0.18
CA PHE A 219 -1.63 -14.34 -1.47
C PHE A 219 -2.56 -14.79 -2.60
N SER A 220 -2.85 -13.89 -3.54
CA SER A 220 -3.77 -14.13 -4.66
C SER A 220 -3.13 -13.95 -6.04
N GLY A 221 -1.89 -13.45 -6.11
CA GLY A 221 -1.13 -13.39 -7.35
C GLY A 221 -0.26 -12.16 -7.50
N LEU A 222 0.57 -12.18 -8.55
CA LEU A 222 1.44 -11.08 -8.96
C LEU A 222 0.85 -10.36 -10.17
N GLY A 223 0.93 -9.04 -10.15
CA GLY A 223 0.57 -8.15 -11.26
C GLY A 223 1.69 -7.15 -11.55
N PRO A 224 2.76 -7.55 -12.27
CA PRO A 224 3.77 -6.60 -12.72
C PRO A 224 3.15 -5.48 -13.55
N TYR A 225 3.69 -4.27 -13.42
CA TYR A 225 3.33 -3.17 -14.29
C TYR A 225 4.49 -2.21 -14.54
N LEU A 226 4.48 -1.57 -15.71
CA LEU A 226 5.33 -0.42 -15.98
C LEU A 226 4.58 0.86 -15.63
N LYS A 227 5.28 1.75 -14.92
CA LYS A 227 4.82 3.10 -14.63
C LYS A 227 5.64 4.12 -15.39
N ASP A 228 5.00 4.82 -16.32
CA ASP A 228 5.65 5.86 -17.13
C ASP A 228 5.86 7.17 -16.34
N SER A 229 6.40 8.19 -17.01
CA SER A 229 6.65 9.51 -16.43
C SER A 229 5.37 10.28 -16.09
N GLU A 230 4.28 10.03 -16.81
CA GLU A 230 2.96 10.63 -16.56
C GLU A 230 2.20 9.92 -15.42
N GLY A 231 2.70 8.75 -15.02
CA GLY A 231 2.18 7.94 -13.93
C GLY A 231 1.13 6.92 -14.35
N LYS A 232 0.91 6.74 -15.66
CA LYS A 232 0.06 5.68 -16.21
C LYS A 232 0.70 4.33 -15.93
N ARG A 233 -0.15 3.33 -15.63
CA ARG A 233 0.25 1.95 -15.34
C ARG A 233 -0.12 1.06 -16.52
N THR A 234 0.85 0.32 -17.04
CA THR A 234 0.62 -0.74 -18.05
C THR A 234 0.85 -2.08 -17.36
N TYR A 235 -0.23 -2.81 -17.09
CA TYR A 235 -0.20 -4.10 -16.40
C TYR A 235 0.21 -5.22 -17.35
N MET A 236 0.81 -6.27 -16.78
CA MET A 236 1.36 -7.41 -17.49
C MET A 236 1.10 -8.69 -16.72
N GLU A 237 1.13 -9.83 -17.43
CA GLU A 237 1.12 -11.14 -16.79
C GLU A 237 2.46 -11.43 -16.09
N ALA A 238 2.39 -12.11 -14.95
CA ALA A 238 3.56 -12.55 -14.22
C ALA A 238 3.99 -13.94 -14.68
N PHE A 239 5.27 -14.10 -15.02
CA PHE A 239 5.86 -15.39 -15.33
C PHE A 239 6.88 -15.77 -14.25
N VAL A 240 6.73 -16.95 -13.63
CA VAL A 240 7.62 -17.46 -12.58
C VAL A 240 8.48 -18.59 -13.15
N GLN A 241 9.81 -18.52 -12.96
CA GLN A 241 10.80 -19.49 -13.47
C GLN A 241 11.62 -20.16 -12.35
#